data_AF-A0A564SU42-F1
#
_entry.id   AF-A0A564SU42-F1
#
_cell.length_a   1.000
_cell.length_b   1.000
_cell.length_c   1.000
_cell.angle_alpha   90.00
_cell.angle_beta   90.00
_cell.angle_gamma   90.00
#
_symmetry.space_group_name_H-M   'P 1'
#
loop_
_entity.id
_entity.type
_entity.pdbx_description
1 polymer ?
#
loop_
_entity_poly.entity_id
_entity_poly.type
_entity_poly.pdbx_seq_one_letter_code
_entity_poly.pdbx_strand_id
1 'polypeptide(L)'
;MTFENVEPGTYYFKEVSSPVGKIVAEWTTGDSAESFERKLNIDTSYILCEVSAPEGYDLAEDTEFIIDAYGILSITSGPDAEKTSDTALRIYDKKLGVTKVTQNTKENHNQKLVDVVKTVKTGDTAQIGLFAILSIAAIVVVIIVLRRRKNS
;
A
#
# COMPACT_ATOMS: atom_id res chain seq x y z
N MET A 1 11.86 13.65 -5.03
CA MET A 1 11.23 13.11 -3.81
C MET A 1 11.62 11.65 -3.66
N THR A 2 11.88 11.22 -2.44
CA THR A 2 12.11 9.85 -2.03
C THR A 2 10.98 9.41 -1.11
N PHE A 3 10.52 8.17 -1.30
CA PHE A 3 9.56 7.52 -0.43
C PHE A 3 10.27 6.42 0.35
N GLU A 4 10.20 6.52 1.67
CA GLU A 4 10.77 5.56 2.60
C GLU A 4 9.59 4.83 3.25
N ASN A 5 9.49 3.51 3.10
CA ASN A 5 8.48 2.75 3.83
C ASN A 5 9.12 1.93 4.93
N VAL A 6 8.37 1.74 6.01
CA VAL A 6 8.79 0.90 7.14
C VAL A 6 8.37 -0.55 6.92
N GLU A 7 7.30 -0.79 6.15
CA GLU A 7 6.70 -2.10 5.92
C GLU A 7 6.44 -2.36 4.42
N PRO A 8 6.14 -3.59 3.96
CA PRO A 8 5.81 -3.83 2.56
C PRO A 8 4.34 -3.52 2.25
N GLY A 9 4.09 -2.69 1.24
CA GLY A 9 2.75 -2.33 0.78
C GLY A 9 2.70 -1.84 -0.67
N THR A 10 1.49 -1.57 -1.16
CA THR A 10 1.27 -0.97 -2.49
C THR A 10 0.67 0.41 -2.31
N TYR A 11 1.19 1.40 -3.03
CA TYR A 11 0.84 2.81 -2.87
C TYR A 11 0.65 3.49 -4.22
N TYR A 12 -0.06 4.60 -4.21
CA TYR A 12 -0.12 5.51 -5.35
C TYR A 12 -0.19 6.98 -4.93
N PHE A 13 0.23 7.85 -5.85
CA PHE A 13 0.05 9.30 -5.73
C PHE A 13 -1.10 9.75 -6.62
N LYS A 14 -1.99 10.56 -6.05
CA LYS A 14 -3.13 11.19 -6.71
C LYS A 14 -2.96 12.69 -6.74
N GLU A 15 -3.04 13.31 -7.90
CA GLU A 15 -2.98 14.77 -8.04
C GLU A 15 -4.31 15.42 -7.61
N VAL A 16 -4.27 16.36 -6.65
CA VAL A 16 -5.47 16.97 -6.06
C VAL A 16 -6.19 17.90 -7.04
N SER A 17 -5.44 18.61 -7.89
CA SER A 17 -5.97 19.56 -8.88
C SER A 17 -6.79 18.87 -9.98
N SER A 18 -6.66 17.55 -10.13
CA SER A 18 -7.34 16.77 -11.15
C SER A 18 -8.75 16.40 -10.70
N PRO A 19 -9.82 16.80 -11.42
CA PRO A 19 -11.20 16.54 -11.01
C PRO A 19 -11.56 15.05 -10.96
N VAL A 20 -10.79 14.21 -11.65
CA VAL A 20 -10.93 12.73 -11.64
C VAL A 20 -9.89 12.05 -10.76
N GLY A 21 -8.99 12.80 -10.11
CA GLY A 21 -7.97 12.21 -9.25
C GLY A 21 -6.94 11.41 -10.03
N LYS A 22 -6.29 12.06 -11.00
CA LYS A 22 -5.26 11.45 -11.84
C LYS A 22 -4.17 10.80 -10.96
N ILE A 23 -4.01 9.49 -11.12
CA ILE A 23 -2.90 8.73 -10.56
C ILE A 23 -1.63 9.10 -11.34
N VAL A 24 -0.60 9.59 -10.64
CA VAL A 24 0.67 10.04 -11.26
C VAL A 24 1.80 9.03 -11.07
N ALA A 25 1.71 8.19 -10.04
CA ALA A 25 2.59 7.06 -9.83
C ALA A 25 1.87 6.00 -8.98
N GLU A 26 2.20 4.74 -9.22
CA GLU A 26 1.76 3.57 -8.45
C GLU A 26 2.97 2.65 -8.31
N TRP A 27 3.20 2.10 -7.13
CA TRP A 27 4.34 1.22 -6.85
C TRP A 27 4.04 0.28 -5.68
N THR A 28 4.76 -0.84 -5.65
CA THR A 28 4.81 -1.75 -4.50
C THR A 28 6.21 -1.63 -3.89
N THR A 29 6.28 -1.47 -2.58
CA THR A 29 7.55 -1.29 -1.88
C THR A 29 8.34 -2.60 -1.81
N GLY A 30 9.65 -2.51 -2.04
CA GLY A 30 10.60 -3.59 -1.79
C GLY A 30 11.50 -3.29 -0.61
N ASP A 31 12.67 -3.91 -0.56
CA ASP A 31 13.64 -3.76 0.54
C ASP A 31 14.36 -2.39 0.57
N SER A 32 14.12 -1.52 -0.42
CA SER A 32 14.77 -0.23 -0.58
C SER A 32 13.79 0.91 -0.79
N ALA A 33 14.19 2.12 -0.40
CA ALA A 33 13.43 3.35 -0.67
C ALA A 33 13.21 3.57 -2.18
N GLU A 34 12.05 4.11 -2.53
CA GLU A 34 11.65 4.38 -3.92
C GLU A 34 11.86 5.86 -4.26
N SER A 35 12.43 6.18 -5.42
CA SER A 35 12.65 7.57 -5.85
C SER A 35 11.69 7.99 -6.97
N PHE A 36 11.15 9.20 -6.85
CA PHE A 36 10.19 9.79 -7.78
C PHE A 36 10.77 11.01 -8.49
N GLU A 37 12.05 10.93 -8.87
CA GLU A 37 12.71 12.00 -9.61
C GLU A 37 11.95 12.34 -10.88
N ARG A 38 11.66 13.64 -11.08
CA ARG A 38 10.99 14.18 -12.27
C ARG A 38 9.59 13.61 -12.56
N LYS A 39 8.97 12.89 -11.61
CA LYS A 39 7.59 12.38 -11.74
C LYS A 39 6.54 13.33 -11.15
N LEU A 40 6.92 14.11 -10.14
CA LEU A 40 6.04 15.05 -9.44
C LEU A 40 6.40 16.48 -9.82
N ASN A 41 5.37 17.30 -10.01
CA ASN A 41 5.51 18.72 -10.33
C ASN A 41 5.66 19.53 -9.03
N ILE A 42 6.40 20.64 -9.12
CA ILE A 42 6.45 21.66 -8.06
C ILE A 42 5.12 22.43 -7.98
N ASP A 43 4.88 23.06 -6.85
CA ASP A 43 3.68 23.82 -6.50
C ASP A 43 2.37 23.05 -6.77
N THR A 44 2.44 21.71 -6.66
CA THR A 44 1.31 20.80 -6.92
C THR A 44 1.06 19.92 -5.70
N SER A 45 -0.20 19.90 -5.24
CA SER A 45 -0.63 19.04 -4.13
C SER A 45 -0.93 17.61 -4.60
N TYR A 46 -0.50 16.65 -3.80
CA TYR A 46 -0.69 15.23 -4.02
C TYR A 46 -1.26 14.55 -2.77
N ILE A 47 -2.03 13.49 -2.97
CA ILE A 47 -2.44 12.55 -1.92
C ILE A 47 -1.69 11.24 -2.15
N LEU A 48 -0.99 10.77 -1.13
CA LEU A 48 -0.46 9.42 -1.02
C LEU A 48 -1.55 8.52 -0.42
N CYS A 49 -1.87 7.44 -1.11
CA CYS A 49 -2.82 6.43 -0.66
C CYS A 49 -2.16 5.06 -0.60
N GLU A 50 -2.44 4.31 0.46
CA GLU A 50 -2.09 2.90 0.56
C GLU A 50 -3.23 2.01 0.03
N VAL A 51 -2.88 1.00 -0.77
CA VAL A 51 -3.79 0.03 -1.38
C VAL A 51 -3.75 -1.30 -0.63
N SER A 52 -2.59 -1.68 -0.11
CA SER A 52 -2.41 -2.97 0.57
C SER A 52 -1.36 -2.87 1.67
N ALA A 53 -1.77 -3.16 2.90
CA ALA A 53 -0.91 -3.34 4.06
C ALA A 53 -0.54 -4.84 4.24
N PRO A 54 0.56 -5.15 4.94
CA PRO A 54 0.94 -6.52 5.26
C PRO A 54 0.04 -7.14 6.35
N GLU A 55 0.17 -8.45 6.54
CA GLU A 55 -0.61 -9.17 7.57
C GLU A 55 -0.33 -8.62 8.97
N GLY A 56 -1.40 -8.33 9.71
CA GLY A 56 -1.33 -7.80 11.08
C GLY A 56 -1.26 -6.27 11.18
N TYR A 57 -1.43 -5.56 10.06
CA TYR A 57 -1.50 -4.10 9.98
C TYR A 57 -2.80 -3.66 9.27
N ASP A 58 -3.31 -2.49 9.66
CA ASP A 58 -4.35 -1.72 8.96
C ASP A 58 -3.69 -0.76 7.96
N LEU A 59 -4.43 -0.43 6.91
CA LEU A 59 -4.04 0.61 5.95
C LEU A 59 -3.78 1.93 6.65
N ALA A 60 -2.69 2.60 6.27
CA ALA A 60 -2.37 3.96 6.64
C ALA A 60 -3.42 4.94 6.09
N GLU A 61 -3.66 6.01 6.84
CA GLU A 61 -4.54 7.09 6.39
C GLU A 61 -3.91 7.91 5.24
N ASP A 62 -4.78 8.44 4.38
CA ASP A 62 -4.40 9.28 3.26
C ASP A 62 -3.52 10.46 3.72
N THR A 63 -2.38 10.64 3.06
CA THR A 63 -1.42 11.71 3.37
C THR A 63 -1.41 12.73 2.24
N GLU A 64 -1.77 13.98 2.54
CA GLU A 64 -1.67 15.09 1.59
C GLU A 64 -0.34 15.83 1.77
N PHE A 65 0.36 16.07 0.67
CA PHE A 65 1.63 16.79 0.67
C PHE A 65 1.77 17.69 -0.57
N ILE A 66 2.67 18.65 -0.48
CA ILE A 66 3.06 19.55 -1.58
C ILE A 66 4.59 19.59 -1.68
N ILE A 67 5.08 19.74 -2.91
CA ILE A 67 6.49 20.05 -3.19
C ILE A 67 6.52 21.50 -3.67
N ASP A 68 7.19 22.40 -2.96
CA ASP A 68 7.26 23.81 -3.36
C ASP A 68 8.22 24.06 -4.54
N ALA A 69 8.27 25.30 -5.02
CA ALA A 69 9.17 25.73 -6.09
C ALA A 69 10.68 25.49 -5.82
N TYR A 70 11.09 25.32 -4.56
CA TYR A 70 12.46 25.00 -4.16
C TYR A 70 12.71 23.49 -4.07
N GLY A 71 11.69 22.66 -4.33
CA GLY A 71 11.76 21.21 -4.21
C GLY A 71 11.58 20.71 -2.79
N ILE A 72 11.13 21.56 -1.86
CA ILE A 72 10.93 21.22 -0.46
C ILE A 72 9.56 20.58 -0.29
N LEU A 73 9.57 19.37 0.26
CA LEU A 73 8.40 18.63 0.67
C LEU A 73 7.79 19.25 1.94
N SER A 74 6.47 19.43 1.93
CA SER A 74 5.66 19.79 3.10
C SER A 74 4.44 18.88 3.17
N ILE A 75 4.19 18.28 4.34
CA ILE A 75 2.97 17.49 4.61
C ILE A 75 1.88 18.46 5.09
N THR A 76 0.71 18.39 4.48
CA THR A 76 -0.45 19.22 4.80
C THR A 76 -1.45 18.49 5.69
N SER A 77 -1.59 17.16 5.51
CA SER A 77 -2.42 16.30 6.36
C SER A 77 -1.97 14.83 6.29
N GLY A 78 -2.41 14.02 7.25
CA GLY A 78 -2.08 12.59 7.34
C GLY A 78 -1.33 12.30 8.65
N PRO A 79 -1.93 11.56 9.60
CA PRO A 79 -1.31 11.29 10.90
C PRO A 79 -0.17 10.26 10.83
N ASP A 80 -0.16 9.44 9.77
CA ASP A 80 0.70 8.27 9.65
C ASP A 80 1.99 8.55 8.85
N ALA A 81 2.23 9.79 8.45
CA ALA A 81 3.38 10.18 7.65
C ALA A 81 4.28 11.22 8.32
N GLU A 82 5.57 11.11 8.03
CA GLU A 82 6.63 11.98 8.55
C GLU A 82 7.54 12.47 7.42
N LYS A 83 7.89 13.76 7.46
CA LYS A 83 8.93 14.32 6.61
C LYS A 83 10.30 14.01 7.23
N THR A 84 11.07 13.10 6.63
CA THR A 84 12.40 12.70 7.13
C THR A 84 13.53 13.58 6.60
N SER A 85 13.31 14.24 5.45
CA SER A 85 14.20 15.28 4.91
C SER A 85 13.43 16.22 4.00
N ASP A 86 14.10 17.25 3.46
CA ASP A 86 13.49 18.18 2.49
C ASP A 86 12.89 17.52 1.27
N THR A 87 13.26 16.30 0.93
CA THR A 87 12.70 15.59 -0.22
C THR A 87 12.21 14.19 0.10
N ALA A 88 12.21 13.78 1.37
CA ALA A 88 11.88 12.41 1.77
C ALA A 88 10.63 12.37 2.66
N LEU A 89 9.72 11.48 2.31
CA LEU A 89 8.50 11.15 3.04
C LEU A 89 8.62 9.72 3.56
N ARG A 90 8.28 9.52 4.83
CA ARG A 90 8.09 8.20 5.42
C ARG A 90 6.64 7.99 5.84
N ILE A 91 6.11 6.79 5.68
CA ILE A 91 4.78 6.39 6.15
C ILE A 91 4.87 5.18 7.09
N TYR A 92 3.89 5.03 7.98
CA TYR A 92 3.78 3.96 8.95
C TYR A 92 2.43 3.28 8.86
N ASP A 93 2.43 1.95 8.79
CA ASP A 93 1.17 1.20 8.84
C ASP A 93 0.70 1.06 10.29
N LYS A 94 -0.61 1.07 10.50
CA LYS A 94 -1.19 0.98 11.83
C LYS A 94 -1.29 -0.47 12.26
N LYS A 95 -0.44 -0.91 13.19
CA LYS A 95 -0.50 -2.28 13.72
C LYS A 95 -1.87 -2.61 14.32
N LEU A 96 -2.46 -3.71 13.88
CA LEU A 96 -3.69 -4.22 14.47
C LEU A 96 -3.44 -4.61 15.92
N GLY A 97 -4.20 -4.00 16.83
CA GLY A 97 -4.21 -4.40 18.22
C GLY A 97 -4.78 -5.81 18.34
N VAL A 98 -3.93 -6.82 18.54
CA VAL A 98 -4.39 -8.14 18.99
C VAL A 98 -5.02 -7.94 20.36
N THR A 99 -6.34 -7.80 20.40
CA THR A 99 -7.08 -7.89 21.65
C THR A 99 -6.87 -9.31 22.13
N LYS A 100 -5.99 -9.50 23.11
CA LYS A 100 -5.89 -10.78 23.83
C LYS A 100 -7.30 -11.10 24.33
N VAL A 101 -7.99 -12.02 23.66
CA VAL A 101 -9.16 -12.66 24.25
C VAL A 101 -8.63 -13.45 25.44
N THR A 102 -8.89 -12.94 26.64
CA THR A 102 -8.68 -13.68 27.89
C THR A 102 -9.53 -14.95 27.84
N GLN A 103 -8.93 -16.06 27.44
CA GLN A 103 -9.48 -17.38 27.67
C GLN A 103 -9.35 -17.69 29.17
N ASN A 104 -10.39 -17.35 29.94
CA ASN A 104 -10.63 -18.02 31.21
C ASN A 104 -11.20 -19.41 30.92
N THR A 105 -10.35 -20.43 30.77
CA THR A 105 -10.71 -21.81 31.11
C THR A 105 -9.43 -22.54 31.52
N LYS A 106 -9.30 -22.80 32.82
CA LYS A 106 -8.38 -23.83 33.33
C LYS A 106 -8.87 -25.15 32.75
N GLU A 107 -8.09 -25.86 31.95
CA GLU A 107 -7.89 -27.33 31.99
C GLU A 107 -6.58 -27.68 31.26
N ASN A 108 -5.84 -28.61 31.84
CA ASN A 108 -4.50 -29.05 31.47
C ASN A 108 -4.63 -30.31 30.61
N HIS A 109 -4.00 -30.37 29.43
CA HIS A 109 -3.21 -31.51 28.91
C HIS A 109 -2.84 -31.31 27.42
N ASN A 110 -1.52 -31.35 27.18
CA ASN A 110 -0.81 -31.81 25.97
C ASN A 110 -1.29 -31.45 24.55
N GLN A 111 -0.40 -30.71 23.87
CA GLN A 111 0.04 -30.85 22.48
C GLN A 111 -0.99 -30.66 21.34
N LYS A 112 -0.52 -29.89 20.32
CA LYS A 112 -0.99 -29.81 18.92
C LYS A 112 -2.09 -28.77 18.63
N LEU A 113 -1.68 -27.55 18.25
CA LEU A 113 -2.52 -26.66 17.44
C LEU A 113 -2.52 -27.17 16.01
N VAL A 114 -3.55 -27.94 15.67
CA VAL A 114 -4.07 -28.00 14.31
C VAL A 114 -5.46 -27.40 14.38
N ASP A 115 -5.68 -26.45 13.47
CA ASP A 115 -6.92 -25.73 13.16
C ASP A 115 -8.21 -26.56 13.28
N VAL A 116 -9.33 -25.89 13.59
CA VAL A 116 -10.55 -25.85 12.74
C VAL A 116 -11.55 -24.79 13.28
N VAL A 117 -11.59 -23.65 12.57
CA VAL A 117 -12.74 -22.96 11.89
C VAL A 117 -14.15 -22.95 12.52
N LYS A 118 -14.83 -21.78 12.44
CA LYS A 118 -16.30 -21.69 12.49
C LYS A 118 -16.95 -20.85 11.36
N THR A 119 -17.06 -21.50 10.19
CA THR A 119 -18.19 -21.64 9.23
C THR A 119 -18.90 -20.45 8.54
N VAL A 120 -18.87 -20.48 7.20
CA VAL A 120 -20.05 -20.38 6.29
C VAL A 120 -20.00 -21.57 5.31
N LYS A 121 -21.17 -22.13 4.94
CA LYS A 121 -21.32 -23.28 4.02
C LYS A 121 -21.83 -22.83 2.63
N THR A 122 -21.11 -23.21 1.57
CA THR A 122 -21.64 -23.99 0.42
C THR A 122 -20.47 -24.56 -0.38
N GLY A 123 -20.47 -25.90 -0.53
CA GLY A 123 -20.07 -26.64 -1.73
C GLY A 123 -18.63 -26.51 -2.26
N ASP A 124 -17.88 -27.57 -2.03
CA ASP A 124 -16.75 -28.07 -2.83
C ASP A 124 -15.35 -27.46 -2.62
N THR A 125 -14.56 -28.30 -1.96
CA THR A 125 -13.14 -28.23 -1.65
C THR A 125 -12.27 -27.98 -2.88
N ALA A 126 -11.52 -26.87 -2.87
CA ALA A 126 -10.24 -26.78 -3.55
C ALA A 126 -9.27 -25.99 -2.66
N GLN A 127 -8.12 -26.59 -2.35
CA GLN A 127 -6.97 -25.85 -1.83
C GLN A 127 -6.49 -24.90 -2.95
N ILE A 128 -6.56 -23.59 -2.73
CA ILE A 128 -6.05 -22.55 -3.64
C ILE A 128 -5.72 -21.35 -2.72
N GLY A 129 -4.48 -20.93 -2.47
CA GLY A 129 -3.39 -20.70 -3.40
C GLY A 129 -3.40 -19.22 -3.82
N LEU A 130 -2.43 -18.43 -3.37
CA LEU A 130 -1.75 -17.40 -4.16
C LEU A 130 -2.58 -16.49 -5.10
N PHE A 131 -3.75 -15.97 -4.72
CA PHE A 131 -4.54 -15.12 -5.63
C PHE A 131 -4.99 -13.80 -5.01
N ALA A 132 -4.02 -12.93 -4.76
CA ALA A 132 -4.20 -11.48 -4.87
C ALA A 132 -3.12 -10.81 -5.75
N ILE A 133 -2.34 -11.61 -6.50
CA ILE A 133 -1.33 -11.15 -7.47
C ILE A 133 -1.81 -11.42 -8.92
N LEU A 134 -3.11 -11.24 -9.20
CA LEU A 134 -3.66 -11.46 -10.54
C LEU A 134 -3.97 -10.20 -11.35
N SER A 135 -3.54 -9.01 -10.92
CA SER A 135 -4.00 -7.78 -11.57
C SER A 135 -2.93 -6.77 -12.00
N ILE A 136 -1.63 -7.09 -12.03
CA ILE A 136 -0.61 -6.15 -12.56
C ILE A 136 0.10 -6.71 -13.81
N ALA A 137 0.48 -7.99 -13.84
CA ALA A 137 1.13 -8.57 -15.01
C ALA A 137 0.24 -8.54 -16.28
N ALA A 138 -1.07 -8.75 -16.13
CA ALA A 138 -1.99 -8.70 -17.27
C ALA A 138 -2.13 -7.28 -17.84
N ILE A 139 -2.14 -6.24 -17.00
CA ILE A 139 -2.28 -4.85 -17.44
C ILE A 139 -1.01 -4.39 -18.16
N VAL A 140 0.18 -4.72 -17.65
CA VAL A 140 1.46 -4.36 -18.30
C VAL A 140 1.61 -5.04 -19.67
N VAL A 141 1.25 -6.32 -19.80
CA VAL A 141 1.31 -7.04 -21.08
C VAL A 141 0.34 -6.44 -22.11
N VAL A 142 -0.89 -6.11 -21.70
CA VAL A 142 -1.89 -5.48 -22.60
C VAL A 142 -1.40 -4.12 -23.11
N ILE A 143 -0.82 -3.28 -22.24
CA ILE A 143 -0.27 -1.97 -22.64
C ILE A 143 0.87 -2.13 -23.65
N ILE A 144 1.78 -3.10 -23.46
CA ILE A 144 2.89 -3.36 -24.38
C ILE A 144 2.37 -3.86 -25.75
N VAL A 145 1.38 -4.75 -25.76
CA VAL A 145 0.78 -5.27 -27.00
C VAL A 145 0.04 -4.18 -27.77
N LEU A 146 -0.71 -3.31 -27.08
CA LEU A 146 -1.40 -2.18 -27.71
C LEU A 146 -0.42 -1.14 -28.28
N ARG A 147 0.72 -0.90 -27.62
CA ARG A 147 1.80 -0.04 -28.16
C ARG A 147 2.43 -0.62 -29.42
N ARG A 148 2.63 -1.95 -29.50
CA ARG A 148 3.19 -2.62 -30.69
C ARG A 148 2.27 -2.53 -31.91
N ARG A 149 0.95 -2.67 -31.72
CA ARG A 149 -0.01 -2.63 -32.83
C ARG A 149 -0.17 -1.24 -33.46
N LYS A 150 0.10 -0.16 -32.71
CA LYS A 150 0.03 1.22 -33.25
C LYS A 150 1.29 1.61 -34.05
N ASN A 151 2.39 0.86 -33.89
CA ASN A 151 3.68 1.15 -34.50
C ASN A 151 4.09 0.17 -35.62
N SER A 152 3.16 -0.64 -36.13
CA SER A 152 3.27 -1.42 -37.38
C SER A 152 2.18 -0.99 -38.34
#